data_AF-A0A2G6CQ53-F1
#
_entry.id   AF-A0A2G6CQ53-F1
#
_cell.length_a   1.000
_cell.length_b   1.000
_cell.length_c   1.000
_cell.angle_alpha   90.00
_cell.angle_beta   90.00
_cell.angle_gamma   90.00
#
_symmetry.space_group_name_H-M   'P 1'
#
loop_
_entity.id
_entity.type
_entity.pdbx_description
1 polymer ?
#
loop_
_entity_poly.entity_id
_entity_poly.type
_entity_poly.pdbx_seq_one_letter_code
_entity_poly.pdbx_strand_id
1 'polypeptide(L)'
;MAHRRHLRNYLLDRKFQLRFTVLIVLIACVLTAGLGYFWYDEMRKASRIVEVKALATMSDAEVAKVQADLHRQDKIRLAILGGFGVAIAFVLAGFSIIFTHKVAGPLFKISRHLRDIRYDNLQEVWDLRKGDQLQEFWGGFKGMHRALRERLQSDIKALEEGIAALSNADGEQQKAALAALTALRDFKASSLEGGHDVPDDA
;
A
#
# COMPACT_ATOMS: atom_id res chain seq x y z
N MET A 1 -9.09 6.76 28.29
CA MET A 1 -8.42 5.45 28.19
C MET A 1 -7.53 5.43 26.95
N ALA A 2 -6.21 5.38 27.12
CA ALA A 2 -5.25 5.45 26.03
C ALA A 2 -5.26 4.15 25.22
N HIS A 3 -5.76 4.21 23.99
CA HIS A 3 -5.78 3.07 23.06
C HIS A 3 -4.34 2.75 22.64
N ARG A 4 -3.71 1.78 23.30
CA ARG A 4 -2.37 1.28 22.96
C ARG A 4 -2.43 0.67 21.56
N ARG A 5 -2.05 1.44 20.55
CA ARG A 5 -1.90 0.95 19.17
C ARG A 5 -0.80 -0.11 19.18
N HIS A 6 -1.19 -1.37 19.15
CA HIS A 6 -0.27 -2.49 19.17
C HIS A 6 0.56 -2.45 17.87
N LEU A 7 1.88 -2.23 17.96
CA LEU A 7 2.79 -2.17 16.79
C LEU A 7 2.72 -3.42 15.90
N ARG A 8 2.31 -4.57 16.45
CA ARG A 8 2.01 -5.80 15.66
C ARG A 8 0.94 -5.60 14.59
N ASN A 9 0.06 -4.60 14.68
CA ASN A 9 -1.01 -4.36 13.70
C ASN A 9 -0.57 -3.53 12.48
N TYR A 10 0.70 -3.10 12.42
CA TYR A 10 1.22 -2.38 11.25
C TYR A 10 1.50 -3.32 10.07
N LEU A 11 1.77 -4.58 10.39
CA LEU A 11 2.09 -5.68 9.49
C LEU A 11 0.82 -6.48 9.13
N LEU A 12 -0.20 -5.81 8.59
CA LEU A 12 -1.43 -6.47 8.12
C LEU A 12 -1.15 -7.39 6.93
N ASP A 13 -0.21 -7.00 6.06
CA ASP A 13 0.27 -7.80 4.94
C ASP A 13 1.81 -7.83 4.89
N ARG A 14 2.39 -8.70 5.74
CA ARG A 14 3.86 -8.85 5.90
C ARG A 14 4.55 -9.20 4.60
N LYS A 15 3.89 -10.01 3.76
CA LYS A 15 4.47 -10.50 2.51
C LYS A 15 4.58 -9.36 1.50
N PHE A 16 3.52 -8.56 1.36
CA PHE A 16 3.54 -7.40 0.48
C PHE A 16 4.58 -6.37 0.94
N GLN A 17 4.53 -5.95 2.22
CA GLN A 17 5.46 -4.95 2.76
C GLN A 17 6.94 -5.37 2.62
N LEU A 18 7.26 -6.62 2.97
CA LEU A 18 8.64 -7.09 2.91
C LEU A 18 9.18 -7.15 1.48
N ARG A 19 8.36 -7.60 0.51
CA ARG A 19 8.77 -7.65 -0.90
C ARG A 19 9.15 -6.27 -1.43
N PHE A 20 8.32 -5.25 -1.16
CA PHE A 20 8.60 -3.87 -1.58
C PHE A 20 9.78 -3.27 -0.84
N THR A 21 9.86 -3.45 0.48
CA THR A 21 10.99 -2.95 1.27
C THR A 21 12.31 -3.57 0.80
N VAL A 22 12.37 -4.88 0.57
CA VAL A 22 13.58 -5.56 0.06
C VAL A 22 13.96 -5.04 -1.31
N LEU A 23 12.99 -4.86 -2.22
CA LEU A 23 13.24 -4.28 -3.54
C LEU A 23 13.84 -2.88 -3.44
N ILE A 24 13.26 -2.00 -2.63
CA ILE A 24 13.72 -0.61 -2.46
C ILE A 24 15.12 -0.58 -1.84
N VAL A 25 15.37 -1.40 -0.81
CA VAL A 25 16.70 -1.50 -0.18
C VAL A 25 17.72 -2.05 -1.16
N LEU A 26 17.40 -3.06 -1.97
CA LEU A 26 18.30 -3.61 -2.97
C LEU A 26 18.67 -2.56 -4.02
N ILE A 27 17.68 -1.84 -4.55
CA ILE A 27 17.91 -0.75 -5.50
C ILE A 27 18.79 0.33 -4.87
N ALA A 28 18.51 0.72 -3.62
CA ALA A 28 19.33 1.69 -2.90
C ALA A 28 20.77 1.20 -2.73
N CYS A 29 20.98 -0.07 -2.34
CA CYS A 29 22.31 -0.66 -2.24
C CYS A 29 23.06 -0.66 -3.57
N VAL A 30 22.38 -1.00 -4.68
CA VAL A 30 22.98 -0.98 -6.03
C VAL A 30 23.36 0.45 -6.42
N LEU A 31 22.47 1.42 -6.21
CA LEU A 31 22.74 2.83 -6.51
C LEU A 31 23.88 3.37 -5.66
N THR A 32 23.87 3.11 -4.35
CA THR A 32 24.95 3.52 -3.45
C THR A 32 26.28 2.86 -3.80
N ALA A 33 26.29 1.57 -4.17
CA ALA A 33 27.50 0.89 -4.59
C ALA A 33 28.04 1.46 -5.91
N GLY A 34 27.16 1.71 -6.89
CA GLY A 34 27.54 2.30 -8.18
C GLY A 34 28.08 3.73 -8.05
N LEU A 35 27.36 4.59 -7.34
CA LEU A 35 27.81 5.95 -7.02
C LEU A 35 29.08 5.94 -6.16
N GLY A 36 29.15 5.03 -5.20
CA GLY A 36 30.31 4.85 -4.34
C GLY A 36 31.56 4.41 -5.11
N TYR A 37 31.40 3.51 -6.08
CA TYR A 37 32.47 3.08 -6.98
C TYR A 37 32.95 4.25 -7.85
N PHE A 38 32.03 4.99 -8.47
CA PHE A 38 32.39 6.16 -9.29
C PHE A 38 33.13 7.22 -8.47
N TRP A 39 32.63 7.53 -7.27
CA TRP A 39 33.26 8.47 -6.36
C TRP A 39 34.65 8.00 -5.91
N TYR A 40 34.80 6.70 -5.62
CA TYR A 40 36.09 6.11 -5.26
C TYR A 40 37.10 6.16 -6.42
N ASP A 41 36.66 5.93 -7.66
CA ASP A 41 37.51 6.02 -8.84
C ASP A 41 38.04 7.44 -9.05
N GLU A 42 37.18 8.45 -8.98
CA GLU A 42 37.58 9.86 -9.06
C GLU A 42 38.50 10.25 -7.89
N MET A 43 38.22 9.76 -6.69
CA MET A 43 39.06 10.02 -5.53
C MET A 43 40.47 9.42 -5.69
N ARG A 44 40.59 8.20 -6.22
CA ARG A 44 41.91 7.60 -6.47
C ARG A 44 42.71 8.37 -7.50
N LYS A 45 42.07 8.90 -8.56
CA LYS A 45 42.73 9.77 -9.53
C LYS A 45 43.28 11.02 -8.85
N ALA A 46 42.51 11.64 -7.97
CA ALA A 46 42.94 12.81 -7.21
C ALA A 46 44.11 12.50 -6.26
N SER A 47 44.04 11.40 -5.49
CA SER A 47 45.13 10.96 -4.60
C SER A 47 46.43 10.67 -5.37
N ARG A 48 46.34 10.05 -6.55
CA ARG A 48 47.52 9.73 -7.40
C ARG A 48 48.27 10.99 -7.84
N ILE A 49 47.57 12.08 -8.14
CA ILE A 49 48.22 13.36 -8.53
C ILE A 49 49.04 13.92 -7.37
N VAL A 50 48.52 13.83 -6.15
CA VAL A 50 49.22 14.27 -4.93
C VAL A 50 50.47 13.42 -4.69
N GLU A 51 50.34 12.10 -4.82
CA GLU A 51 51.45 11.16 -4.65
C GLU A 51 52.58 11.39 -5.66
N VAL A 52 52.26 11.52 -6.95
CA VAL A 52 53.26 11.80 -8.01
C VAL A 52 53.97 13.13 -7.77
N LYS A 53 53.23 14.16 -7.33
CA LYS A 53 53.83 15.46 -7.02
C LYS A 53 54.76 15.39 -5.81
N ALA A 54 54.39 14.63 -4.78
CA ALA A 54 55.22 14.42 -3.59
C ALA A 54 56.53 13.72 -3.97
N LEU A 55 56.47 12.65 -4.76
CA LEU A 55 57.65 11.93 -5.27
C LEU A 55 58.62 12.82 -6.07
N ALA A 56 58.11 13.84 -6.76
CA ALA A 56 58.93 14.74 -7.57
C ALA A 56 59.56 15.91 -6.78
N THR A 57 59.06 16.20 -5.57
CA THR A 57 59.41 17.45 -4.85
C THR A 57 59.86 17.25 -3.40
N MET A 58 59.68 16.06 -2.83
CA MET A 58 59.94 15.76 -1.41
C MET A 58 60.98 14.65 -1.25
N SER A 59 61.54 14.52 -0.04
CA SER A 59 62.42 13.42 0.34
C SER A 59 61.66 12.10 0.58
N ASP A 60 62.35 10.96 0.49
CA ASP A 60 61.76 9.62 0.68
C ASP A 60 61.01 9.48 2.02
N ALA A 61 61.54 10.08 3.08
CA ALA A 61 60.93 10.06 4.41
C ALA A 61 59.63 10.88 4.48
N GLU A 62 59.52 11.95 3.69
CA GLU A 62 58.30 12.77 3.58
C GLU A 62 57.26 12.08 2.71
N VAL A 63 57.66 11.46 1.61
CA VAL A 63 56.78 10.66 0.73
C VAL A 63 56.12 9.53 1.51
N ALA A 64 56.87 8.79 2.33
CA ALA A 64 56.33 7.70 3.14
C ALA A 64 55.24 8.18 4.12
N LYS A 65 55.40 9.38 4.69
CA LYS A 65 54.37 10.00 5.55
C LYS A 65 53.12 10.38 4.75
N VAL A 66 53.29 11.00 3.59
CA VAL A 66 52.17 11.39 2.71
C VAL A 66 51.36 10.16 2.28
N GLN A 67 52.02 9.07 1.87
CA GLN A 67 51.35 7.83 1.51
C GLN A 67 50.56 7.22 2.68
N ALA A 68 51.17 7.18 3.88
CA ALA A 68 50.49 6.68 5.07
C ALA A 68 49.23 7.50 5.43
N ASP A 69 49.30 8.83 5.30
CA ASP A 69 48.18 9.72 5.53
C ASP A 69 47.07 9.54 4.47
N LEU A 70 47.44 9.41 3.18
CA LEU A 70 46.49 9.14 2.11
C LEU A 70 45.76 7.81 2.33
N HIS A 71 46.47 6.74 2.67
CA HIS A 71 45.86 5.44 2.97
C HIS A 71 44.93 5.49 4.19
N ARG A 72 45.29 6.25 5.22
CA ARG A 72 44.42 6.45 6.39
C ARG A 72 43.15 7.20 6.01
N GLN A 73 43.28 8.27 5.22
CA GLN A 73 42.15 9.04 4.72
C GLN A 73 41.24 8.20 3.81
N ASP A 74 41.81 7.36 2.93
CA ASP A 74 41.03 6.45 2.08
C ASP A 74 40.17 5.50 2.92
N LYS A 75 40.74 4.88 3.96
CA LYS A 75 39.99 3.98 4.86
C LYS A 75 38.86 4.72 5.60
N ILE A 76 39.13 5.91 6.13
CA ILE A 76 38.13 6.71 6.83
C ILE A 76 37.00 7.10 5.87
N ARG A 77 37.35 7.56 4.66
CA ARG A 77 36.38 7.96 3.63
C ARG A 77 35.51 6.79 3.16
N LEU A 78 36.11 5.61 2.94
CA LEU A 78 35.37 4.39 2.62
C LEU A 78 34.43 3.96 3.76
N ALA A 79 34.89 4.08 5.01
CA ALA A 79 34.04 3.79 6.17
C ALA A 79 32.85 4.75 6.27
N ILE A 80 33.06 6.06 6.02
CA ILE A 80 32.00 7.06 5.99
C ILE A 80 31.00 6.76 4.87
N LEU A 81 31.47 6.44 3.66
CA LEU A 81 30.62 6.09 2.52
C LEU A 81 29.78 4.83 2.80
N GLY A 82 30.40 3.77 3.32
CA GLY A 82 29.71 2.54 3.68
C GLY A 82 28.67 2.78 4.78
N GLY A 83 29.04 3.52 5.83
CA GLY A 83 28.14 3.89 6.92
C GLY A 83 26.95 4.73 6.44
N PHE A 84 27.20 5.69 5.54
CA PHE A 84 26.15 6.51 4.92
C PHE A 84 25.19 5.65 4.08
N GLY A 85 25.71 4.71 3.29
CA GLY A 85 24.90 3.76 2.54
C GLY A 85 23.98 2.92 3.42
N VAL A 86 24.53 2.36 4.50
CA VAL A 86 23.76 1.61 5.49
C VAL A 86 22.69 2.48 6.14
N ALA A 87 23.03 3.72 6.53
CA ALA A 87 22.07 4.65 7.12
C ALA A 87 20.91 4.96 6.17
N ILE A 88 21.20 5.25 4.89
CA ILE A 88 20.16 5.46 3.87
C ILE A 88 19.28 4.22 3.72
N ALA A 89 19.86 3.02 3.65
CA ALA A 89 19.10 1.79 3.52
C ALA A 89 18.10 1.60 4.67
N PHE A 90 18.50 1.90 5.91
CA PHE A 90 17.60 1.85 7.08
C PHE A 90 16.50 2.90 7.02
N VAL A 91 16.81 4.14 6.63
CA VAL A 91 15.82 5.21 6.47
C VAL A 91 14.80 4.85 5.39
N LEU A 92 15.26 4.37 4.23
CA LEU A 92 14.39 3.94 3.15
C LEU A 92 13.54 2.73 3.54
N ALA A 93 14.10 1.76 4.27
CA ALA A 93 13.35 0.62 4.75
C ALA A 93 12.21 1.04 5.70
N GLY A 94 12.51 1.91 6.66
CA GLY A 94 11.51 2.45 7.58
C GLY A 94 10.43 3.25 6.87
N PHE A 95 10.83 4.14 5.95
CA PHE A 95 9.90 4.90 5.12
C PHE A 95 9.00 3.98 4.27
N SER A 96 9.57 2.96 3.64
CA SER A 96 8.84 2.00 2.80
C SER A 96 7.77 1.27 3.57
N ILE A 97 8.06 0.86 4.81
CA ILE A 97 7.08 0.20 5.68
C ILE A 97 5.93 1.16 6.02
N ILE A 98 6.24 2.40 6.41
CA ILE A 98 5.24 3.43 6.72
C ILE A 98 4.36 3.72 5.50
N PHE A 99 4.97 3.92 4.34
CA PHE A 99 4.27 4.19 3.09
C PHE A 99 3.35 3.03 2.71
N THR A 100 3.86 1.81 2.76
CA THR A 100 3.10 0.62 2.36
C THR A 100 1.89 0.38 3.27
N HIS A 101 1.98 0.69 4.55
CA HIS A 101 0.83 0.60 5.46
C HIS A 101 -0.32 1.55 5.08
N LYS A 102 0.00 2.77 4.62
CA LYS A 102 -0.99 3.76 4.14
C LYS A 102 -1.70 3.35 2.84
N VAL A 103 -1.21 2.30 2.17
CA VAL A 103 -1.82 1.73 0.96
C VAL A 103 -2.54 0.42 1.28
N ALA A 104 -1.88 -0.49 2.00
CA ALA A 104 -2.38 -1.83 2.30
C ALA A 104 -3.66 -1.81 3.16
N GLY A 105 -3.75 -0.91 4.15
CA GLY A 105 -4.95 -0.78 5.00
C GLY A 105 -6.22 -0.46 4.20
N PRO A 106 -6.23 0.62 3.41
CA PRO A 106 -7.31 0.93 2.48
C PRO A 106 -7.64 -0.19 1.51
N LEU A 107 -6.61 -0.84 0.95
CA LEU A 107 -6.79 -1.91 -0.03
C LEU A 107 -7.53 -3.11 0.57
N PHE A 108 -7.19 -3.49 1.82
CA PHE A 108 -7.92 -4.53 2.54
C PHE A 108 -9.39 -4.17 2.74
N LYS A 109 -9.67 -2.92 3.15
CA LYS A 109 -11.04 -2.42 3.34
C LYS A 109 -11.84 -2.42 2.03
N ILE A 110 -11.24 -1.98 0.93
CA ILE A 110 -11.86 -2.02 -0.40
C ILE A 110 -12.15 -3.47 -0.80
N SER A 111 -11.20 -4.39 -0.61
CA SER A 111 -11.36 -5.81 -0.95
C SER A 111 -12.50 -6.44 -0.16
N ARG A 112 -12.66 -6.07 1.12
CA ARG A 112 -13.81 -6.46 1.93
C ARG A 112 -15.13 -5.96 1.35
N HIS A 113 -15.24 -4.67 1.02
CA HIS A 113 -16.46 -4.14 0.45
C HIS A 113 -16.78 -4.69 -0.95
N LEU A 114 -15.78 -5.00 -1.77
CA LEU A 114 -15.99 -5.71 -3.03
C LEU A 114 -16.57 -7.11 -2.81
N ARG A 115 -16.17 -7.78 -1.73
CA ARG A 115 -16.74 -9.07 -1.32
C ARG A 115 -18.17 -8.92 -0.81
N ASP A 116 -18.44 -7.89 -0.01
CA ASP A 116 -19.79 -7.57 0.43
C ASP A 116 -20.71 -7.40 -0.80
N ILE A 117 -20.29 -6.61 -1.80
CA ILE A 117 -21.01 -6.43 -3.07
C ILE A 117 -21.21 -7.77 -3.82
N ARG A 118 -20.22 -8.66 -3.82
CA ARG A 118 -20.31 -9.97 -4.48
C ARG A 118 -21.42 -10.86 -3.89
N TYR A 119 -21.72 -10.71 -2.61
CA TYR A 119 -22.75 -11.49 -1.90
C TYR A 119 -24.02 -10.68 -1.63
N ASP A 120 -24.31 -9.71 -2.50
CA ASP A 120 -25.48 -8.81 -2.39
C ASP A 120 -25.56 -8.07 -1.05
N ASN A 121 -24.46 -7.91 -0.33
CA ASN A 121 -24.42 -7.08 0.87
C ASN A 121 -23.96 -5.67 0.49
N LEU A 122 -24.93 -4.77 0.38
CA LEU A 122 -24.70 -3.39 -0.03
C LEU A 122 -24.80 -2.40 1.11
N GLN A 123 -24.51 -2.80 2.36
CA GLN A 123 -24.52 -1.89 3.51
C GLN A 123 -23.73 -0.59 3.27
N GLU A 124 -24.07 0.45 4.04
CA GLU A 124 -23.39 1.74 3.91
C GLU A 124 -21.88 1.64 4.18
N VAL A 125 -21.09 2.23 3.28
CA VAL A 125 -19.63 2.17 3.32
C VAL A 125 -19.06 3.38 4.05
N TRP A 126 -18.17 3.12 5.02
CA TRP A 126 -17.52 4.15 5.83
C TRP A 126 -16.32 4.78 5.13
N ASP A 127 -15.96 6.01 5.45
CA ASP A 127 -14.80 6.67 4.84
C ASP A 127 -13.43 6.04 5.14
N LEU A 128 -12.46 6.26 4.24
CA LEU A 128 -11.04 5.98 4.49
C LEU A 128 -10.43 7.00 5.46
N ARG A 129 -9.30 6.63 6.09
CA ARG A 129 -8.61 7.54 7.01
C ARG A 129 -7.96 8.66 6.21
N LYS A 130 -8.02 9.89 6.71
CA LYS A 130 -7.50 11.09 6.01
C LYS A 130 -6.06 10.98 5.47
N GLY A 131 -5.20 10.17 6.10
CA GLY A 131 -3.80 9.98 5.69
C GLY A 131 -3.54 8.82 4.72
N ASP A 132 -4.59 8.12 4.29
CA ASP A 132 -4.53 7.00 3.36
C ASP A 132 -4.28 7.51 1.92
N GLN A 133 -3.55 6.74 1.11
CA GLN A 133 -3.19 7.16 -0.25
C GLN A 133 -4.32 6.98 -1.27
N LEU A 134 -5.23 6.03 -1.04
CA LEU A 134 -6.29 5.64 -2.00
C LEU A 134 -7.57 6.50 -1.88
N GLN A 135 -7.47 7.75 -1.42
CA GLN A 135 -8.63 8.62 -1.18
C GLN A 135 -9.44 8.92 -2.44
N GLU A 136 -8.77 9.25 -3.55
CA GLU A 136 -9.43 9.54 -4.82
C GLU A 136 -10.12 8.29 -5.39
N PHE A 137 -9.40 7.16 -5.43
CA PHE A 137 -9.97 5.87 -5.80
C PHE A 137 -11.19 5.51 -4.94
N TRP A 138 -11.10 5.75 -3.64
CA TRP A 138 -12.21 5.53 -2.71
C TRP A 138 -13.43 6.41 -3.02
N GLY A 139 -13.21 7.66 -3.44
CA GLY A 139 -14.28 8.53 -3.93
C GLY A 139 -15.03 7.90 -5.11
N GLY A 140 -14.30 7.38 -6.10
CA GLY A 140 -14.88 6.66 -7.23
C GLY A 140 -15.63 5.39 -6.81
N PHE A 141 -15.03 4.59 -5.92
CA PHE A 141 -15.67 3.40 -5.35
C PHE A 141 -16.99 3.72 -4.65
N LYS A 142 -17.02 4.77 -3.80
CA LYS A 142 -18.26 5.22 -3.15
C LYS A 142 -19.32 5.67 -4.16
N GLY A 143 -18.91 6.31 -5.24
CA GLY A 143 -19.81 6.70 -6.33
C GLY A 143 -20.47 5.49 -6.98
N MET A 144 -19.68 4.47 -7.35
CA MET A 144 -20.17 3.19 -7.87
C MET A 144 -21.12 2.51 -6.88
N HIS A 145 -20.70 2.38 -5.62
CA HIS A 145 -21.50 1.73 -4.57
C HIS A 145 -22.84 2.43 -4.35
N ARG A 146 -22.84 3.77 -4.32
CA ARG A 146 -24.08 4.56 -4.21
C ARG A 146 -25.00 4.30 -5.40
N ALA A 147 -24.49 4.36 -6.62
CA ALA A 147 -25.29 4.10 -7.82
C ALA A 147 -25.90 2.68 -7.83
N LEU A 148 -25.18 1.68 -7.31
CA LEU A 148 -25.70 0.33 -7.16
C LEU A 148 -26.84 0.26 -6.15
N ARG A 149 -26.69 0.91 -4.99
CA ARG A 149 -27.75 1.02 -3.98
C ARG A 149 -28.98 1.75 -4.50
N GLU A 150 -28.81 2.87 -5.19
CA GLU A 150 -29.90 3.65 -5.78
C GLU A 150 -30.69 2.83 -6.80
N ARG A 151 -30.00 2.06 -7.65
CA ARG A 151 -30.65 1.13 -8.59
C ARG A 151 -31.44 0.05 -7.86
N LEU A 152 -30.86 -0.56 -6.83
CA LEU A 152 -31.54 -1.59 -6.04
C LEU A 152 -32.78 -1.05 -5.34
N GLN A 153 -32.72 0.17 -4.79
CA GLN A 153 -33.87 0.86 -4.22
C GLN A 153 -34.96 1.12 -5.26
N SER A 154 -34.59 1.53 -6.48
CA SER A 154 -35.53 1.68 -7.59
C SER A 154 -36.19 0.36 -7.99
N ASP A 155 -35.43 -0.73 -8.04
CA ASP A 155 -35.96 -2.08 -8.32
C ASP A 155 -36.97 -2.51 -7.26
N ILE A 156 -36.63 -2.32 -5.97
CA ILE A 156 -37.52 -2.66 -4.85
C ILE A 156 -38.83 -1.90 -4.97
N LYS A 157 -38.76 -0.59 -5.23
CA LYS A 157 -39.96 0.24 -5.42
C LYS A 157 -40.82 -0.24 -6.59
N ALA A 158 -40.22 -0.58 -7.72
CA ALA A 158 -40.95 -1.11 -8.87
C ALA A 158 -41.61 -2.47 -8.55
N LEU A 159 -40.96 -3.32 -7.76
CA LEU A 159 -41.53 -4.57 -7.27
C LEU A 159 -42.71 -4.32 -6.32
N GLU A 160 -42.60 -3.36 -5.40
CA GLU A 160 -43.69 -2.97 -4.50
C GLU A 160 -44.92 -2.50 -5.28
N GLU A 161 -44.74 -1.65 -6.28
CA GLU A 161 -45.82 -1.17 -7.15
C GLU A 161 -46.46 -2.32 -7.96
N GLY A 162 -45.65 -3.22 -8.52
CA GLY A 162 -46.14 -4.40 -9.24
C GLY A 162 -46.91 -5.39 -8.35
N ILE A 163 -46.41 -5.65 -7.14
CA ILE A 163 -47.10 -6.49 -6.14
C ILE A 163 -48.45 -5.85 -5.76
N ALA A 164 -48.48 -4.54 -5.53
CA ALA A 164 -49.71 -3.83 -5.18
C ALA A 164 -50.76 -3.91 -6.30
N ALA A 165 -50.36 -3.75 -7.56
CA ALA A 165 -51.27 -3.87 -8.71
C ALA A 165 -51.88 -5.27 -8.88
N LEU A 166 -51.16 -6.31 -8.46
CA LEU A 166 -51.58 -7.71 -8.57
C LEU A 166 -52.40 -8.21 -7.36
N SER A 167 -52.59 -7.40 -6.32
CA SER A 167 -53.17 -7.82 -5.04
C SER A 167 -54.67 -8.16 -5.06
N ASN A 168 -55.40 -7.80 -6.12
CA ASN A 168 -56.87 -7.82 -6.16
C ASN A 168 -57.50 -8.89 -7.08
N ALA A 169 -56.77 -9.93 -7.51
CA ALA A 169 -57.33 -10.91 -8.46
C ALA A 169 -57.22 -12.37 -8.02
N ASP A 170 -58.21 -13.15 -8.47
CA ASP A 170 -58.42 -14.55 -8.13
C ASP A 170 -57.84 -15.48 -9.20
N GLY A 171 -56.73 -16.14 -8.86
CA GLY A 171 -56.11 -17.18 -9.70
C GLY A 171 -54.92 -17.84 -9.01
N GLU A 172 -54.80 -19.17 -9.11
CA GLU A 172 -53.70 -19.94 -8.49
C GLU A 172 -52.32 -19.52 -9.02
N GLN A 173 -52.21 -19.30 -10.32
CA GLN A 173 -50.99 -18.81 -10.99
C GLN A 173 -50.60 -17.39 -10.53
N GLN A 174 -51.58 -16.54 -10.23
CA GLN A 174 -51.34 -15.18 -9.73
C GLN A 174 -50.89 -15.18 -8.27
N LYS A 175 -51.46 -16.03 -7.42
CA LYS A 175 -50.99 -16.24 -6.04
C LYS A 175 -49.54 -16.71 -6.01
N ALA A 176 -49.17 -17.64 -6.91
CA ALA A 176 -47.79 -18.08 -7.06
C ALA A 176 -46.86 -16.95 -7.52
N ALA A 177 -47.28 -16.12 -8.49
CA ALA A 177 -46.51 -14.96 -8.94
C ALA A 177 -46.31 -13.91 -7.83
N LEU A 178 -47.37 -13.60 -7.06
CA LEU A 178 -47.30 -12.70 -5.91
C LEU A 178 -46.31 -13.19 -4.86
N ALA A 179 -46.33 -14.49 -4.54
CA ALA A 179 -45.39 -15.07 -3.59
C ALA A 179 -43.94 -14.94 -4.09
N ALA A 180 -43.69 -15.23 -5.36
CA ALA A 180 -42.36 -15.13 -5.96
C ALA A 180 -41.83 -13.69 -6.00
N LEU A 181 -42.66 -12.72 -6.39
CA LEU A 181 -42.29 -11.30 -6.42
C LEU A 181 -42.06 -10.74 -5.01
N THR A 182 -42.88 -11.13 -4.04
CA THR A 182 -42.72 -10.75 -2.62
C THR A 182 -41.39 -11.28 -2.09
N ALA A 183 -41.07 -12.55 -2.34
CA ALA A 183 -39.80 -13.14 -1.94
C ALA A 183 -38.61 -12.42 -2.59
N LEU A 184 -38.70 -12.05 -3.88
CA LEU A 184 -37.65 -11.31 -4.57
C LEU A 184 -37.47 -9.89 -3.99
N ARG A 185 -38.56 -9.18 -3.70
CA ARG A 185 -38.52 -7.86 -3.05
C ARG A 185 -37.83 -7.97 -1.70
N ASP A 186 -38.21 -8.94 -0.87
CA ASP A 186 -37.64 -9.11 0.48
C ASP A 186 -36.16 -9.48 0.42
N PHE A 187 -35.77 -10.34 -0.53
CA PHE A 187 -34.35 -10.64 -0.81
C PHE A 187 -33.58 -9.36 -1.18
N LYS A 188 -34.08 -8.57 -2.13
CA LYS A 188 -33.47 -7.29 -2.52
C LYS A 188 -33.43 -6.27 -1.37
N ALA A 189 -34.47 -6.20 -0.54
CA ALA A 189 -34.50 -5.30 0.62
C ALA A 189 -33.45 -5.70 1.67
N SER A 190 -33.33 -7.00 1.98
CA SER A 190 -32.33 -7.51 2.93
C SER A 190 -30.88 -7.22 2.51
N SER A 191 -30.65 -7.08 1.20
CA SER A 191 -29.35 -6.73 0.61
C SER A 191 -28.89 -5.31 1.03
N LEU A 192 -29.82 -4.39 1.30
CA LEU A 192 -29.50 -3.03 1.77
C LEU A 192 -29.18 -2.96 3.26
N GLU A 193 -29.67 -3.92 4.04
CA GLU A 193 -29.53 -4.04 5.49
C GLU A 193 -28.37 -4.97 5.90
N GLY A 194 -27.78 -5.69 4.93
CA GLY A 194 -26.71 -6.67 5.16
C GLY A 194 -27.20 -7.94 5.84
N GLY A 195 -28.40 -8.39 5.49
CA GLY A 195 -28.99 -9.64 5.99
C GLY A 195 -28.37 -10.91 5.39
N HIS A 196 -27.48 -10.78 4.41
CA HIS A 196 -26.79 -11.92 3.78
C HIS A 196 -25.49 -12.23 4.50
N ASP A 197 -25.34 -13.49 4.91
CA ASP A 197 -24.09 -14.00 5.50
C ASP A 197 -22.98 -13.92 4.46
N VAL A 198 -21.94 -13.13 4.76
CA VAL A 198 -20.72 -13.06 3.95
C VAL A 198 -19.75 -14.11 4.50
N PRO A 199 -19.41 -15.16 3.74
CA PRO A 199 -18.43 -16.16 4.19
C PRO A 199 -17.10 -15.51 4.57
N ASP A 200 -16.48 -16.00 5.65
CA ASP A 200 -15.13 -15.56 6.06
C ASP A 200 -14.06 -16.35 5.29
N ASP A 201 -14.03 -16.20 3.97
CA ASP A 201 -13.01 -16.78 3.10
C ASP A 201 -11.71 -15.93 3.14
N ALA A 202 -10.84 -16.22 4.11
CA ALA A 202 -9.56 -15.55 4.36
C ALA A 202 -8.59 -15.51 3.17
#